data_AF-F7T881-F1
#
_entry.id   AF-F7T881-F1
#
_cell.length_a   1.000
_cell.length_b   1.000
_cell.length_c   1.000
_cell.angle_alpha   90.00
_cell.angle_beta   90.00
_cell.angle_gamma   90.00
#
_symmetry.space_group_name_H-M   'P 1'
#
loop_
_entity.id
_entity.type
_entity.pdbx_description
1 polymer ?
#
loop_
_entity_poly.entity_id
_entity_poly.type
_entity_poly.pdbx_seq_one_letter_code
_entity_poly.pdbx_strand_id
1 'polypeptide(L)'
;MEEAELLAWTQVPAKAAGGGSIIATVNALPRGPLLVVRLPDVPQAVGQRLRLLARMERGTEQGTEQGVALPWAQALPGNGGAGGKA
;
A
#
# COMPACT_ATOMS: atom_id res chain seq x y z
N MET A 1 1.35 5.08 -16.02
CA MET A 1 1.69 4.44 -14.73
C MET A 1 0.40 4.32 -13.94
N GLU A 2 0.11 3.17 -13.34
CA GLU A 2 -1.12 3.00 -12.56
C GLU A 2 -0.92 3.67 -11.19
N GLU A 3 -1.79 4.62 -10.90
CA GLU A 3 -1.68 5.49 -9.73
C GLU A 3 -2.97 5.51 -8.94
N ALA A 4 -2.87 5.83 -7.66
CA ALA A 4 -4.01 5.92 -6.76
C ALA A 4 -3.82 7.02 -5.72
N GLU A 5 -4.93 7.52 -5.20
CA GLU A 5 -4.96 8.45 -4.08
C GLU A 5 -5.30 7.70 -2.79
N LEU A 6 -4.52 7.93 -1.73
CA LEU A 6 -4.76 7.33 -0.42
C LEU A 6 -5.98 7.96 0.26
N LEU A 7 -6.94 7.14 0.69
CA LEU A 7 -8.13 7.61 1.40
C LEU A 7 -8.07 7.32 2.90
N ALA A 8 -7.59 6.14 3.28
CA ALA A 8 -7.46 5.71 4.67
C ALA A 8 -6.44 4.56 4.77
N TRP A 9 -5.87 4.35 5.96
CA TRP A 9 -5.03 3.19 6.25
C TRP A 9 -5.21 2.70 7.69
N THR A 10 -4.82 1.46 7.91
CA THR A 10 -4.71 0.85 9.24
C THR A 10 -3.45 -0.02 9.32
N GLN A 11 -2.92 -0.16 10.52
CA GLN A 11 -1.85 -1.12 10.81
C GLN A 11 -2.48 -2.38 11.41
N VAL A 12 -2.33 -3.50 10.72
CA VAL A 12 -2.74 -4.81 11.20
C VAL A 12 -1.60 -5.38 12.05
N PRO A 13 -1.80 -5.58 13.36
CA PRO A 13 -0.78 -6.16 14.22
C PRO A 13 -0.53 -7.62 13.81
N ALA A 14 0.72 -8.05 13.84
CA ALA A 14 1.07 -9.43 13.58
C ALA A 14 0.85 -10.30 14.83
N LYS A 15 0.42 -11.55 14.62
CA LYS A 15 0.29 -12.55 15.69
C LYS A 15 1.64 -13.07 16.23
N ALA A 16 2.73 -12.85 15.50
CA ALA A 16 4.09 -13.26 15.85
C ALA A 16 5.10 -12.20 15.39
N ALA A 17 6.38 -12.34 15.74
CA ALA A 17 7.48 -11.37 15.57
C ALA A 17 7.80 -10.88 14.12
N GLY A 18 6.97 -11.19 13.12
CA GLY A 18 7.01 -10.52 11.82
C GLY A 18 6.30 -9.18 11.93
N GLY A 19 6.90 -8.09 11.44
CA GLY A 19 6.30 -6.75 11.52
C GLY A 19 4.84 -6.72 11.01
N GLY A 20 3.98 -5.94 11.68
CA GLY A 20 2.59 -5.77 11.27
C GLY A 20 2.45 -5.28 9.82
N SER A 21 1.35 -5.61 9.17
CA SER A 21 1.07 -5.19 7.79
C SER A 21 0.27 -3.90 7.75
N ILE A 22 0.54 -3.01 6.79
CA ILE A 22 -0.26 -1.81 6.59
C ILE A 22 -1.21 -2.04 5.43
N ILE A 23 -2.51 -1.88 5.70
CA ILE A 23 -3.58 -2.03 4.72
C ILE A 23 -4.22 -0.67 4.50
N ALA A 24 -4.38 -0.29 3.23
CA ALA A 24 -4.90 1.00 2.83
C ALA A 24 -6.08 0.86 1.86
N THR A 25 -7.04 1.77 1.99
CA THR A 25 -8.06 2.02 0.97
C THR A 25 -7.59 3.16 0.08
N VAL A 26 -7.60 2.93 -1.23
CA VAL A 26 -7.14 3.90 -2.23
C VAL A 26 -8.17 4.06 -3.34
N ASN A 27 -8.24 5.23 -3.94
CA ASN A 27 -9.00 5.47 -5.15
C ASN A 27 -8.07 5.40 -6.36
N ALA A 28 -8.30 4.49 -7.31
CA ALA A 28 -7.51 4.46 -8.53
C ALA A 28 -7.72 5.74 -9.35
N LEU A 29 -6.64 6.36 -9.81
CA LEU A 29 -6.67 7.61 -10.58
C LEU A 29 -6.71 7.33 -12.10
N PRO A 30 -7.31 8.22 -12.91
CA PRO A 30 -7.89 9.52 -12.53
C PRO A 30 -9.31 9.45 -11.92
N ARG A 31 -10.11 8.44 -12.26
CA ARG A 31 -11.43 8.14 -11.66
C ARG A 31 -11.72 6.65 -11.83
N GLY A 32 -11.22 5.84 -10.90
CA GLY A 32 -11.30 4.39 -10.94
C GLY A 32 -12.04 3.82 -9.72
N PRO A 33 -11.97 2.49 -9.53
CA PRO A 33 -12.55 1.85 -8.37
C PRO A 33 -11.78 2.14 -7.08
N LEU A 34 -12.45 1.91 -5.95
CA LEU A 34 -11.78 1.79 -4.66
C LEU A 34 -11.08 0.43 -4.57
N LEU A 35 -9.82 0.46 -4.13
CA LEU A 35 -9.00 -0.74 -3.96
C LEU A 35 -8.51 -0.83 -2.52
N VAL A 36 -8.32 -2.07 -2.05
CA VAL A 36 -7.64 -2.37 -0.79
C VAL A 36 -6.25 -2.90 -1.13
N VAL A 37 -5.21 -2.19 -0.69
CA VAL A 37 -3.81 -2.47 -1.03
C VAL A 37 -2.94 -2.60 0.21
N ARG A 38 -1.80 -3.28 0.07
CA ARG A 38 -0.74 -3.30 1.08
C ARG A 38 0.25 -2.17 0.85
N LEU A 39 0.75 -1.57 1.93
CA LEU A 39 1.83 -0.58 1.89
C LEU A 39 3.09 -1.16 2.56
N PRO A 40 4.30 -0.90 2.01
CA PRO A 40 5.55 -1.30 2.64
C PRO A 40 5.87 -0.48 3.90
N ASP A 41 5.38 0.76 3.94
CA ASP A 41 5.70 1.75 4.97
C ASP A 41 4.44 2.53 5.37
N VAL A 42 4.49 3.20 6.53
CA VAL A 42 3.42 4.10 6.99
C VAL A 42 3.31 5.28 6.02
N PRO A 43 2.12 5.53 5.43
CA PRO A 43 1.93 6.67 4.54
C PRO A 43 1.99 7.98 5.31
N GLN A 44 2.26 9.08 4.60
CA GLN A 44 2.45 10.40 5.21
C GLN A 44 1.12 11.07 5.56
N ALA A 45 0.13 11.02 4.66
CA ALA A 45 -1.17 11.65 4.85
C ALA A 45 -2.23 11.08 3.88
N VAL A 46 -3.51 11.23 4.24
CA VAL A 46 -4.63 11.07 3.29
C VAL A 46 -4.47 12.06 2.12
N GLY A 47 -4.87 11.65 0.91
CA GLY A 47 -4.66 12.40 -0.33
C GLY A 47 -3.29 12.14 -0.97
N GLN A 48 -2.38 11.40 -0.31
CA GLN A 48 -1.09 11.05 -0.88
C GLN A 48 -1.23 10.22 -2.16
N ARG A 49 -0.41 10.55 -3.16
CA ARG A 49 -0.36 9.83 -4.43
C ARG A 49 0.58 8.64 -4.35
N LEU A 50 0.05 7.48 -4.76
CA LEU A 50 0.70 6.20 -4.68
C LEU A 50 0.79 5.57 -6.07
N ARG A 51 1.85 4.80 -6.32
CA ARG A 51 1.96 3.89 -7.46
C ARG A 51 1.32 2.56 -7.09
N LEU A 52 0.44 2.03 -7.93
CA LEU A 52 -0.08 0.66 -7.83
C LEU A 52 0.90 -0.34 -8.44
N LEU A 53 1.04 -1.51 -7.79
CA LEU A 53 1.85 -2.62 -8.26
C LEU A 53 1.36 -3.96 -7.69
N ALA A 54 1.66 -5.04 -8.37
CA ALA A 54 1.52 -6.39 -7.81
C ALA A 54 2.86 -6.83 -7.21
N ARG A 55 2.85 -7.47 -6.04
CA ARG A 55 4.02 -8.18 -5.49
C ARG A 55 3.67 -9.64 -5.26
N MET A 56 4.60 -10.52 -5.60
CA MET A 56 4.47 -11.95 -5.30
C MET A 56 4.83 -12.18 -3.84
N GLU A 57 3.86 -12.60 -3.05
CA GLU A 57 4.06 -13.00 -1.66
C GLU A 57 3.99 -14.52 -1.55
N ARG A 58 4.74 -15.09 -0.59
CA ARG A 58 4.61 -16.50 -0.27
C ARG A 58 3.27 -16.74 0.41
N GLY A 59 2.41 -17.49 -0.26
CA GLY A 59 1.17 -18.01 0.30
C GLY A 59 1.21 -19.52 0.37
N THR A 60 0.39 -20.08 1.25
CA THR A 60 0.01 -21.49 1.21
C THR A 60 -1.42 -21.56 0.67
N GLU A 61 -1.57 -21.96 -0.59
CA GLU A 61 -2.88 -22.33 -1.12
C GLU A 61 -2.95 -23.85 -1.12
N GLN A 62 -3.93 -24.41 -0.39
CA GLN A 62 -4.16 -25.86 -0.29
C GLN A 62 -2.93 -26.71 0.10
N GLY A 63 -2.02 -26.17 0.93
CA GLY A 63 -0.85 -26.92 1.42
C GLY A 63 0.34 -26.98 0.45
N THR A 64 0.23 -26.36 -0.73
CA THR A 64 1.37 -26.11 -1.63
C THR A 64 1.84 -24.66 -1.49
N GLU A 65 3.15 -24.47 -1.31
CA GLU A 65 3.75 -23.13 -1.36
C GLU A 65 3.68 -22.61 -2.80
N GLN A 66 2.78 -21.67 -3.04
CA GLN A 66 2.66 -21.00 -4.31
C GLN A 66 2.72 -19.48 -4.09
N GLY A 67 3.45 -18.81 -4.97
CA GLY A 67 3.51 -17.35 -4.97
C GLY A 67 2.16 -16.79 -5.38
N VAL A 68 1.56 -15.98 -4.51
CA VAL A 68 0.30 -15.28 -4.81
C VAL A 68 0.62 -13.82 -5.08
N ALA A 69 0.14 -13.31 -6.23
CA ALA A 69 0.23 -11.90 -6.55
C ALA A 69 -0.77 -11.12 -5.68
N LEU A 70 -0.25 -10.30 -4.75
CA LEU A 70 -1.08 -9.44 -3.91
C LEU A 70 -1.05 -7.99 -4.42
N PRO A 71 -2.14 -7.22 -4.18
CA PRO A 71 -2.18 -5.81 -4.53
C PRO A 71 -1.38 -4.99 -3.52
N TRP A 72 -0.42 -4.22 -4.03
CA TRP A 72 0.44 -3.33 -3.28
C TRP A 72 0.39 -1.92 -3.85
N ALA A 73 0.75 -0.96 -3.00
CA ALA A 73 1.03 0.39 -3.43
C ALA A 73 2.28 0.93 -2.73
N GLN A 74 2.95 1.88 -3.37
CA GLN A 74 4.11 2.54 -2.82
C GLN A 74 3.98 4.05 -3.00
N ALA A 75 4.43 4.81 -2.00
CA ALA A 75 4.62 6.25 -2.14
C ALA A 75 5.45 6.54 -3.38
N LEU A 76 4.97 7.44 -4.24
CA LEU A 76 5.84 8.00 -5.27
C LEU A 76 6.96 8.78 -4.55
N PRO A 77 8.22 8.69 -5.00
CA PRO A 77 9.27 9.56 -4.50
C PRO A 77 8.83 11.00 -4.74
N GLY A 78 8.52 11.72 -3.66
CA GLY A 78 8.19 13.14 -3.75
C GLY A 78 9.47 13.93 -3.98
N ASN A 79 9.45 14.82 -4.97
CA ASN A 79 10.16 16.09 -4.87
C ASN A 79 9.78 16.71 -3.52
N GLY A 80 10.66 16.61 -2.53
CA GLY A 80 10.53 17.28 -1.24
C GLY A 80 10.66 18.79 -1.42
N GLY A 81 9.60 19.43 -1.91
CA GLY A 81 9.48 20.88 -1.97
C GLY A 81 8.74 21.42 -0.75
N ALA A 82 9.52 21.91 0.22
CA ALA A 82 9.24 23.02 1.13
C ALA A 82 7.85 23.15 1.82
N GLY A 83 7.88 23.07 3.16
CA GLY A 83 6.91 23.72 4.05
C GLY A 83 6.59 22.87 5.29
N GLY A 84 6.98 23.21 6.51
CA GLY A 84 7.71 24.37 7.01
C GLY A 84 8.22 24.06 8.41
N LYS A 85 9.33 24.71 8.79
CA LYS A 85 9.67 24.88 10.19
C LYS A 85 8.60 25.74 10.85
N ALA A 86 8.17 25.35 12.04
CA ALA A 86 7.79 26.25 13.11
C ALA A 86 8.55 25.79 14.36
#